data_AF-A0A8S0WD21-F1
#
_entry.id   AF-A0A8S0WD21-F1
#
_cell.length_a   1.000
_cell.length_b   1.000
_cell.length_c   1.000
_cell.angle_alpha   90.00
_cell.angle_beta   90.00
_cell.angle_gamma   90.00
#
_symmetry.space_group_name_H-M   'P 1'
#
loop_
_entity.id
_entity.type
_entity.pdbx_description
1 polymer ?
#
loop_
_entity_poly.entity_id
_entity_poly.type
_entity_poly.pdbx_seq_one_letter_code
_entity_poly.pdbx_strand_id
1 'polypeptide(L)'
;MHLDTRATDVRPLRPRAKAKLVNLKELSIGLNGYLPQKFLQFKTAPFQLEKLRWTDCPNVDTLIVFLKTQTRLRRLEVELEDRCGWQQLPSQYCSELEYLKGNRAIVETILPGRKVSILDWDEVTRCCFEGESWPRSLVHLSEEFGNLKALRLLKWGDGSPFSYVLPQYLKNLQYIALSHEEPELFSIFSMLPCLVGVILPFHSAQKRDTGYLRTPSETGKLFRCSATLQFIDIQCRRAGIKMVNERWTASFDRREGCIQKELISSSIEEHMYL
;
A
#
# COMPACT_ATOMS: atom_id res chain seq x y z
N MET A 1 30.40 14.98 7.72
CA MET A 1 29.26 15.09 8.67
C MET A 1 27.98 14.80 7.89
N HIS A 2 27.64 13.52 7.71
CA HIS A 2 26.38 13.11 7.09
C HIS A 2 25.28 13.30 8.13
N LEU A 3 24.47 14.34 7.99
CA LEU A 3 23.25 14.51 8.77
C LEU A 3 22.17 13.68 8.09
N ASP A 4 21.82 12.57 8.72
CA ASP A 4 20.62 11.80 8.41
C ASP A 4 19.40 12.73 8.60
N THR A 5 18.75 13.16 7.52
CA THR A 5 17.64 14.15 7.54
C THR A 5 16.32 13.50 7.97
N ARG A 6 16.37 12.64 8.97
CA ARG A 6 15.22 11.98 9.59
C ARG A 6 14.99 12.60 10.96
N ALA A 7 14.00 13.47 11.07
CA ALA A 7 13.58 14.01 12.36
C ALA A 7 12.49 13.12 12.96
N THR A 8 12.76 12.48 14.09
CA THR A 8 11.81 11.62 14.83
C THR A 8 11.32 12.23 16.15
N ASP A 9 11.96 13.29 16.66
CA ASP A 9 11.53 14.04 17.85
C ASP A 9 11.55 15.55 17.55
N VAL A 10 10.38 16.19 17.55
CA VAL A 10 10.20 17.60 17.13
C VAL A 10 9.57 18.41 18.27
N ARG A 11 10.37 18.65 19.32
CA ARG A 11 10.06 19.69 20.33
C ARG A 11 9.99 21.08 19.67
N PRO A 12 9.29 22.08 20.26
CA PRO A 12 9.19 23.43 19.69
C PRO A 12 10.56 23.96 19.27
N LEU A 13 10.74 24.09 17.96
CA LEU A 13 12.05 24.30 17.36
C LEU A 13 12.51 25.74 17.56
N ARG A 14 13.68 25.89 18.17
CA ARG A 14 14.38 27.19 18.24
C ARG A 14 14.55 27.77 16.83
N PRO A 15 14.65 29.10 16.64
CA PRO A 15 14.79 29.73 15.32
C PRO A 15 15.90 29.14 14.43
N ARG A 16 17.03 28.73 15.04
CA ARG A 16 18.14 28.05 14.32
C ARG A 16 17.75 26.68 13.74
N ALA A 17 16.79 25.99 14.35
CA ALA A 17 16.27 24.74 13.81
C ALA A 17 15.29 24.98 12.65
N LYS A 18 14.57 26.12 12.60
CA LYS A 18 13.74 26.49 11.43
C LYS A 18 14.57 26.61 10.15
N ALA A 19 15.76 27.22 10.23
CA ALA A 19 16.66 27.33 9.08
C ALA A 19 17.16 25.96 8.56
N LYS A 20 17.21 24.94 9.43
CA LYS A 20 17.59 23.58 9.03
C LYS A 20 16.45 22.79 8.38
N LEU A 21 15.20 23.24 8.56
CA LEU A 21 14.04 22.53 8.04
C LEU A 21 13.73 22.83 6.58
N VAL A 22 14.27 23.90 5.99
CA VAL A 22 13.97 24.27 4.59
C VAL A 22 14.31 23.17 3.58
N ASN A 23 15.25 22.27 3.94
CA ASN A 23 15.65 21.12 3.14
C ASN A 23 15.04 19.80 3.61
N LEU A 24 14.03 19.83 4.48
CA LEU A 24 13.35 18.63 4.95
C LEU A 24 12.56 18.00 3.78
N LYS A 25 12.93 16.77 3.42
CA LYS A 25 12.27 16.00 2.36
C LYS A 25 11.36 14.89 2.89
N GLU A 26 11.63 14.40 4.09
CA GLU A 26 10.91 13.28 4.68
C GLU A 26 10.47 13.64 6.09
N LEU A 27 9.20 13.43 6.41
CA LEU A 27 8.64 13.62 7.74
C LEU A 27 7.87 12.37 8.17
N SER A 28 8.17 11.86 9.36
CA SER A 28 7.45 10.74 9.97
C SER A 28 6.91 11.14 11.33
N ILE A 29 5.61 10.96 11.52
CA ILE A 29 4.83 11.31 12.72
C ILE A 29 4.17 10.04 13.21
N GLY A 30 4.32 9.70 14.50
CA GLY A 30 3.77 8.47 15.06
C GLY A 30 3.21 8.61 16.47
N LEU A 31 2.55 7.54 16.93
CA LEU A 31 1.65 7.44 18.09
C LEU A 31 2.21 7.91 19.46
N ASN A 32 3.53 8.11 19.57
CA ASN A 32 4.17 8.57 20.81
C ASN A 32 4.73 10.00 20.71
N GLY A 33 4.67 10.59 19.52
CA GLY A 33 5.02 11.98 19.31
C GLY A 33 3.75 12.79 19.35
N TYR A 34 3.46 13.42 20.49
CA TYR A 34 2.66 14.64 20.47
C TYR A 34 3.42 15.64 19.62
N LEU A 35 3.24 15.62 18.30
CA LEU A 35 3.53 16.81 17.53
C LEU A 35 2.61 17.86 18.13
N PRO A 36 3.15 18.92 18.74
CA PRO A 36 2.28 19.97 19.23
C PRO A 36 1.49 20.42 17.99
N GLN A 37 0.15 20.37 18.02
CA GLN A 37 -0.73 20.83 16.93
C GLN A 37 -0.24 22.14 16.30
N LYS A 38 0.46 22.97 17.10
CA LYS A 38 1.24 24.15 16.72
C LYS A 38 2.18 23.99 15.52
N PHE A 39 2.73 22.80 15.27
CA PHE A 39 3.59 22.54 14.11
C PHE A 39 2.80 22.40 12.81
N LEU A 40 1.53 22.04 12.90
CA LEU A 40 0.63 21.93 11.75
C LEU A 40 -0.19 23.21 11.55
N GLN A 41 -0.08 24.16 12.48
CA GLN A 41 -0.57 25.52 12.32
C GLN A 41 0.30 26.39 11.40
N PHE A 42 1.38 25.84 10.81
CA PHE A 42 2.08 26.55 9.74
C PHE A 42 1.14 26.66 8.54
N LYS A 43 0.47 27.81 8.42
CA LYS A 43 -0.28 28.18 7.20
C LYS A 43 0.59 28.08 5.95
N THR A 44 1.90 28.19 6.11
CA THR A 44 2.92 27.97 5.08
C THR A 44 4.07 27.14 5.67
N ALA A 45 4.18 25.88 5.28
CA ALA A 45 5.37 25.09 5.60
C ALA A 45 6.56 25.65 4.79
N PRO A 46 7.71 25.96 5.42
CA PRO A 46 8.87 26.52 4.73
C PRO A 46 9.67 25.46 3.95
N PHE A 47 9.10 24.27 3.76
CA PHE A 47 9.74 23.10 3.17
C PHE A 47 8.74 22.36 2.28
N GLN A 48 9.27 21.56 1.37
CA GLN A 48 8.52 20.72 0.45
C GLN A 48 8.94 19.26 0.68
N LEU A 49 8.04 18.49 1.29
CA LEU A 49 8.24 17.07 1.51
C LEU A 49 8.08 16.30 0.20
N GLU A 50 8.93 15.31 0.02
CA GLU A 50 8.78 14.24 -0.96
C GLU A 50 8.05 13.04 -0.31
N LYS A 51 8.20 12.84 1.00
CA LYS A 51 7.55 11.74 1.76
C LYS A 51 6.96 12.22 3.08
N LEU A 52 5.73 11.80 3.35
CA LEU A 52 5.04 12.01 4.62
C LEU A 52 4.51 10.67 5.14
N ARG A 53 4.85 10.33 6.38
CA ARG A 53 4.21 9.25 7.15
C ARG A 53 3.56 9.85 8.39
N TRP A 54 2.29 9.55 8.62
CA TRP A 54 1.53 10.04 9.76
C TRP A 54 0.59 8.96 10.30
N THR A 55 0.99 8.29 11.38
CA THR A 55 0.29 7.12 11.93
C THR A 55 -0.52 7.42 13.19
N ASP A 56 -0.83 8.69 13.47
CA ASP A 56 -1.51 9.16 14.68
C ASP A 56 -2.87 9.79 14.34
N CYS A 57 -3.58 9.19 13.37
CA CYS A 57 -4.93 9.58 12.92
C CYS A 57 -5.19 11.09 12.94
N PRO A 58 -4.53 11.89 12.09
CA PRO A 58 -4.69 13.33 12.13
C PRO A 58 -6.15 13.74 11.94
N ASN A 59 -6.54 14.82 12.61
CA ASN A 59 -7.74 15.54 12.22
C ASN A 59 -7.66 15.91 10.73
N VAL A 60 -8.71 15.57 9.98
CA VAL A 60 -8.75 15.72 8.52
C VAL A 60 -8.48 17.15 8.08
N ASP A 61 -9.09 18.16 8.71
CA ASP A 61 -8.89 19.57 8.34
C ASP A 61 -7.42 19.98 8.47
N THR A 62 -6.77 19.52 9.53
CA THR A 62 -5.34 19.79 9.76
C THR A 62 -4.47 19.14 8.69
N LEU A 63 -4.78 17.89 8.32
CA LEU A 63 -4.11 17.20 7.24
C LEU A 63 -4.29 17.94 5.90
N ILE A 64 -5.52 18.34 5.57
CA ILE A 64 -5.85 19.06 4.33
C ILE A 64 -5.07 20.38 4.22
N VAL A 65 -5.08 21.18 5.30
CA VAL A 65 -4.34 22.45 5.34
C VAL A 65 -2.85 22.22 5.13
N PHE A 66 -2.29 21.17 5.74
CA PHE A 66 -0.90 20.80 5.56
C PHE A 66 -0.59 20.35 4.13
N LEU A 67 -1.34 19.37 3.60
CA LEU A 67 -1.12 18.79 2.27
C LEU A 67 -1.26 19.82 1.14
N LYS A 68 -2.12 20.83 1.31
CA LYS A 68 -2.24 21.96 0.36
C LYS A 68 -0.90 22.66 0.12
N THR A 69 0.00 22.66 1.11
CA THR A 69 1.31 23.31 1.00
C THR A 69 2.39 22.40 0.42
N GLN A 70 2.13 21.10 0.24
CA GLN A 70 3.11 20.08 -0.12
C GLN A 70 2.91 19.63 -1.57
N THR A 71 3.30 20.47 -2.54
CA THR A 71 3.07 20.21 -3.97
C THR A 71 3.99 19.14 -4.54
N ARG A 72 5.18 18.95 -3.93
CA ARG A 72 6.19 17.97 -4.34
C ARG A 72 6.07 16.61 -3.64
N LEU A 73 4.96 16.37 -2.95
CA LEU A 73 4.76 15.16 -2.18
C LEU A 73 4.51 13.98 -3.13
N ARG A 74 5.40 12.99 -3.09
CA ARG A 74 5.36 11.78 -3.94
C ARG A 74 4.88 10.55 -3.20
N ARG A 75 5.10 10.50 -1.88
CA ARG A 75 4.71 9.39 -1.01
C ARG A 75 3.92 9.88 0.19
N LEU A 76 2.70 9.37 0.34
CA LEU A 76 1.82 9.67 1.48
C LEU A 76 1.45 8.38 2.20
N GLU A 77 1.70 8.30 3.50
CA GLU A 77 1.29 7.20 4.37
C GLU A 77 0.50 7.77 5.55
N VAL A 78 -0.82 7.65 5.53
CA VAL A 78 -1.69 8.21 6.56
C VAL A 78 -2.85 7.27 6.82
N GLU A 79 -3.34 7.24 8.05
CA GLU A 79 -4.60 6.60 8.41
C GLU A 79 -5.56 7.69 8.91
N LEU A 80 -6.82 7.66 8.50
CA LEU A 80 -7.86 8.57 8.98
C LEU A 80 -8.92 7.82 9.77
N GLU A 81 -9.58 8.48 10.72
CA GLU A 81 -10.70 7.87 11.44
C GLU A 81 -11.94 7.80 10.53
N ASP A 82 -12.57 6.62 10.46
CA ASP A 82 -13.70 6.30 9.56
C ASP A 82 -14.97 7.16 9.74
N ARG A 83 -15.02 8.03 10.77
CA ARG A 83 -16.19 8.85 11.12
C ARG A 83 -16.20 10.23 10.49
N CYS A 84 -15.12 10.65 9.83
CA CYS A 84 -15.07 11.95 9.19
C CYS A 84 -15.85 11.91 7.89
N GLY A 85 -16.88 12.76 7.72
CA GLY A 85 -17.54 12.93 6.43
C GLY A 85 -16.50 13.25 5.35
N TRP A 86 -16.34 12.35 4.38
CA TRP A 86 -15.22 12.39 3.45
C TRP A 86 -15.36 13.54 2.47
N GLN A 87 -14.54 14.58 2.64
CA GLN A 87 -14.40 15.61 1.63
C GLN A 87 -13.22 15.26 0.73
N GLN A 88 -13.50 15.08 -0.57
CA GLN A 88 -12.45 14.86 -1.55
C GLN A 88 -11.47 16.04 -1.57
N LEU A 89 -10.18 15.74 -1.54
CA LEU A 89 -9.13 16.73 -1.63
C LEU A 89 -9.00 17.20 -3.08
N PRO A 90 -9.04 18.51 -3.37
CA PRO A 90 -8.84 19.03 -4.73
C PRO A 90 -7.59 18.45 -5.37
N SER A 91 -7.70 17.91 -6.59
CA SER A 91 -6.63 17.14 -7.26
C SER A 91 -5.34 17.94 -7.47
N GLN A 92 -5.40 19.27 -7.48
CA GLN A 92 -4.21 20.13 -7.51
C GLN A 92 -3.28 19.99 -6.28
N TYR A 93 -3.77 19.47 -5.15
CA TYR A 93 -2.94 19.25 -3.97
C TYR A 93 -2.22 17.91 -4.08
N CYS A 94 -0.91 17.89 -3.83
CA CYS A 94 -0.07 16.70 -4.00
C CYS A 94 -0.22 16.08 -5.41
N SER A 95 -0.14 16.91 -6.46
CA SER A 95 -0.30 16.47 -7.85
C SER A 95 0.79 15.49 -8.32
N GLU A 96 1.93 15.47 -7.63
CA GLU A 96 3.06 14.54 -7.88
C GLU A 96 2.95 13.23 -7.08
N LEU A 97 1.81 12.95 -6.45
CA LEU A 97 1.63 11.77 -5.62
C LEU A 97 1.65 10.49 -6.45
N GLU A 98 2.63 9.63 -6.19
CA GLU A 98 2.85 8.36 -6.89
C GLU A 98 2.50 7.15 -6.02
N TYR A 99 2.67 7.28 -4.71
CA TYR A 99 2.42 6.24 -3.71
C TYR A 99 1.47 6.72 -2.63
N LEU A 100 0.43 5.92 -2.37
CA LEU A 100 -0.52 6.14 -1.29
C LEU A 100 -0.58 4.90 -0.39
N LYS A 101 -0.46 5.10 0.92
CA LYS A 101 -0.77 4.10 1.94
C LYS A 101 -1.82 4.64 2.90
N GLY A 102 -2.83 3.83 3.19
CA GLY A 102 -3.85 4.16 4.17
C GLY A 102 -5.05 3.22 4.12
N ASN A 103 -6.06 3.52 4.94
CA ASN A 103 -7.37 2.89 4.90
C ASN A 103 -8.26 3.51 3.81
N ARG A 104 -9.46 2.94 3.65
CA ARG A 104 -10.49 3.42 2.71
C ARG A 104 -10.71 4.93 2.75
N ALA A 105 -10.80 5.50 3.95
CA ALA A 105 -10.96 6.92 4.21
C ALA A 105 -9.98 7.80 3.42
N ILE A 106 -8.70 7.42 3.47
CA ILE A 106 -7.62 8.12 2.76
C ILE A 106 -7.71 7.88 1.26
N VAL A 107 -8.08 6.68 0.83
CA VAL A 107 -8.28 6.36 -0.58
C VAL A 107 -9.38 7.24 -1.18
N GLU A 108 -10.56 7.31 -0.57
CA GLU A 108 -11.69 8.12 -1.09
C GLU A 108 -11.41 9.62 -1.01
N THR A 109 -10.60 10.06 -0.04
CA THR A 109 -10.25 11.48 0.16
C THR A 109 -9.14 11.96 -0.78
N ILE A 110 -8.10 11.16 -0.98
CA ILE A 110 -6.86 11.57 -1.68
C ILE A 110 -6.79 11.03 -3.10
N LEU A 111 -7.30 9.82 -3.39
CA LEU A 111 -7.12 9.23 -4.71
C LEU A 111 -7.78 10.03 -5.86
N PRO A 112 -9.00 10.59 -5.73
CA PRO A 112 -9.72 11.23 -6.83
C PRO A 112 -8.91 12.26 -7.63
N GLY A 113 -8.92 12.11 -8.96
CA GLY A 113 -8.26 13.00 -9.92
C GLY A 113 -6.72 12.94 -9.90
N ARG A 114 -6.11 11.95 -9.24
CA ARG A 114 -4.65 11.79 -9.15
C ARG A 114 -4.17 10.53 -9.87
N LYS A 115 -2.90 10.56 -10.30
CA LYS A 115 -2.23 9.46 -11.02
C LYS A 115 -1.36 8.62 -10.08
N VAL A 116 -1.93 8.18 -8.97
CA VAL A 116 -1.25 7.25 -8.05
C VAL A 116 -1.02 5.94 -8.79
N SER A 117 0.20 5.41 -8.70
CA SER A 117 0.60 4.17 -9.37
C SER A 117 0.79 3.00 -8.40
N ILE A 118 1.02 3.30 -7.12
CA ILE A 118 1.21 2.30 -6.07
C ILE A 118 0.24 2.60 -4.93
N LEU A 119 -0.60 1.61 -4.61
CA LEU A 119 -1.53 1.68 -3.49
C LEU A 119 -1.24 0.57 -2.48
N ASP A 120 -0.88 0.96 -1.26
CA ASP A 120 -0.79 0.07 -0.09
C ASP A 120 -2.01 0.28 0.79
N TRP A 121 -3.05 -0.49 0.51
CA TRP A 121 -4.33 -0.39 1.18
C TRP A 121 -4.31 -1.27 2.44
N ASP A 122 -4.30 -0.60 3.59
CA ASP A 122 -4.27 -1.22 4.92
C ASP A 122 -5.60 -0.93 5.61
N GLU A 123 -6.59 -1.82 5.45
CA GLU A 123 -7.84 -1.72 6.17
C GLU A 123 -7.64 -2.31 7.57
N VAL A 124 -6.99 -1.54 8.44
CA VAL A 124 -6.83 -1.92 9.84
C VAL A 124 -8.22 -1.86 10.49
N THR A 125 -8.76 -3.02 10.86
CA THR A 125 -10.04 -3.24 11.55
C THR A 125 -10.22 -2.51 12.88
N ARG A 126 -9.28 -1.64 13.29
CA ARG A 126 -9.41 -0.85 14.53
C ARG A 126 -10.52 0.20 14.44
N CYS A 127 -10.94 0.60 13.24
CA CYS A 127 -11.94 1.65 13.04
C CYS A 127 -13.27 1.15 12.45
N CYS A 128 -13.32 -0.08 11.95
CA CYS A 128 -14.56 -0.69 11.46
C CYS A 128 -15.40 -1.15 12.65
N PHE A 129 -16.48 -0.44 12.94
CA PHE A 129 -17.46 -0.90 13.90
C PHE A 129 -18.10 -2.21 13.45
N GLU A 130 -18.32 -3.10 14.41
CA GLU A 130 -19.15 -4.29 14.22
C GLU A 130 -20.52 -3.88 13.68
N GLY A 131 -20.81 -4.22 12.42
CA GLY A 131 -22.18 -4.14 11.86
C GLY A 131 -22.38 -3.29 10.61
N GLU A 132 -21.43 -2.44 10.20
CA GLU A 132 -21.51 -1.82 8.87
C GLU A 132 -20.88 -2.75 7.82
N SER A 133 -21.71 -3.63 7.26
CA SER A 133 -21.37 -4.43 6.09
C SER A 133 -20.95 -3.50 4.95
N TRP A 134 -19.68 -3.53 4.54
CA TRP A 134 -19.08 -2.85 3.37
C TRP A 134 -20.10 -2.34 2.30
N PRO A 135 -20.78 -1.19 2.46
CA PRO A 135 -21.98 -0.94 1.66
C PRO A 135 -21.76 0.07 0.54
N ARG A 136 -20.53 0.54 0.34
CA ARG A 136 -20.25 1.60 -0.63
C ARG A 136 -19.35 1.12 -1.75
N SER A 137 -19.94 1.07 -2.93
CA SER A 137 -19.27 0.84 -4.19
C SER A 137 -18.15 1.87 -4.42
N LEU A 138 -16.97 1.38 -4.81
CA LEU A 138 -15.82 2.20 -5.18
C LEU A 138 -15.77 2.48 -6.69
N VAL A 139 -16.88 2.28 -7.40
CA VAL A 139 -16.99 2.51 -8.87
C VAL A 139 -16.59 3.93 -9.25
N HIS A 140 -16.84 4.91 -8.37
CA HIS A 140 -16.48 6.30 -8.58
C HIS A 140 -14.96 6.55 -8.63
N LEU A 141 -14.13 5.58 -8.21
CA LEU A 141 -12.66 5.61 -8.30
C LEU A 141 -12.12 4.74 -9.44
N SER A 142 -13.00 4.29 -10.36
CA SER A 142 -12.64 3.34 -11.41
C SER A 142 -11.53 3.85 -12.33
N GLU A 143 -11.53 5.15 -12.65
CA GLU A 143 -10.48 5.76 -13.48
C GLU A 143 -9.13 5.74 -12.77
N GLU A 144 -9.11 6.10 -11.48
CA GLU A 144 -7.90 6.14 -10.68
C GLU A 144 -7.33 4.74 -10.43
N PHE A 145 -8.19 3.74 -10.19
CA PHE A 145 -7.74 2.35 -10.13
C PHE A 145 -7.15 1.86 -11.45
N GLY A 146 -7.60 2.42 -12.58
CA GLY A 146 -6.99 2.20 -13.88
C GLY A 146 -5.52 2.62 -13.95
N ASN A 147 -5.06 3.55 -13.11
CA ASN A 147 -3.67 4.03 -13.10
C ASN A 147 -2.72 3.15 -12.27
N LEU A 148 -3.26 2.25 -11.43
CA LEU A 148 -2.45 1.45 -10.53
C LEU A 148 -1.59 0.43 -11.29
N LYS A 149 -0.31 0.41 -10.97
CA LYS A 149 0.66 -0.62 -11.37
C LYS A 149 0.91 -1.62 -10.25
N ALA A 150 0.83 -1.19 -9.00
CA ALA A 150 1.04 -2.04 -7.85
C ALA A 150 -0.05 -1.83 -6.79
N LEU A 151 -0.57 -2.93 -6.25
CA LEU A 151 -1.60 -2.94 -5.22
C LEU A 151 -1.21 -3.90 -4.10
N ARG A 152 -1.22 -3.42 -2.86
CA ARG A 152 -0.97 -4.22 -1.68
C ARG A 152 -2.21 -4.22 -0.78
N LEU A 153 -2.69 -5.41 -0.44
CA LEU A 153 -3.88 -5.67 0.36
C LEU A 153 -3.50 -6.66 1.47
N LEU A 154 -2.96 -6.14 2.59
CA LEU A 154 -2.41 -7.01 3.65
C LEU A 154 -3.30 -7.21 4.86
N LYS A 155 -4.24 -6.31 5.10
CA LYS A 155 -5.17 -6.41 6.21
C LYS A 155 -6.53 -6.02 5.69
N TRP A 156 -7.41 -6.99 5.60
CA TRP A 156 -8.80 -6.78 5.25
C TRP A 156 -9.64 -7.71 6.11
N GLY A 157 -10.77 -7.22 6.60
CA GLY A 157 -11.73 -8.00 7.38
C GLY A 157 -12.58 -8.91 6.49
N ASP A 158 -13.64 -9.50 7.06
CA ASP A 158 -14.57 -10.33 6.31
C ASP A 158 -15.24 -9.52 5.17
N GLY A 159 -15.03 -9.95 3.92
CA GLY A 159 -15.62 -9.32 2.72
C GLY A 159 -14.70 -8.37 1.97
N SER A 160 -13.74 -8.91 1.21
CA SER A 160 -12.81 -8.10 0.40
C SER A 160 -13.55 -7.21 -0.60
N PRO A 161 -13.19 -5.93 -0.76
CA PRO A 161 -13.60 -5.18 -1.95
C PRO A 161 -13.00 -5.79 -3.23
N PHE A 162 -11.94 -6.59 -3.08
CA PHE A 162 -11.20 -7.20 -4.17
C PHE A 162 -11.95 -8.35 -4.84
N SER A 163 -12.89 -9.01 -4.15
CA SER A 163 -13.59 -10.19 -4.68
C SER A 163 -14.74 -9.86 -5.64
N TYR A 164 -15.24 -8.62 -5.69
CA TYR A 164 -16.46 -8.32 -6.47
C TYR A 164 -16.37 -7.13 -7.43
N VAL A 165 -15.60 -6.07 -7.13
CA VAL A 165 -15.74 -4.80 -7.88
C VAL A 165 -14.42 -4.26 -8.41
N LEU A 166 -13.30 -4.48 -7.72
CA LEU A 166 -12.02 -3.87 -8.10
C LEU A 166 -11.35 -4.46 -9.34
N PRO A 167 -11.31 -5.80 -9.58
CA PRO A 167 -10.48 -6.37 -10.65
C PRO A 167 -10.79 -5.84 -12.04
N GLN A 168 -12.05 -5.53 -12.33
CA GLN A 168 -12.45 -4.98 -13.63
C GLN A 168 -11.86 -3.60 -13.92
N TYR A 169 -11.47 -2.82 -12.91
CA TYR A 169 -10.89 -1.48 -13.06
C TYR A 169 -9.36 -1.48 -13.07
N LEU A 170 -8.72 -2.56 -12.61
CA LEU A 170 -7.26 -2.65 -12.45
C LEU A 170 -6.55 -3.08 -13.74
N LYS A 171 -6.82 -2.39 -14.84
CA LYS A 171 -6.34 -2.78 -16.19
C LYS A 171 -4.83 -2.72 -16.36
N ASN A 172 -4.15 -1.83 -15.63
CA ASN A 172 -2.70 -1.63 -15.71
C ASN A 172 -1.93 -2.28 -14.56
N LEU A 173 -2.60 -3.06 -13.71
CA LEU A 173 -2.00 -3.66 -12.54
C LEU A 173 -0.98 -4.73 -12.95
N GLN A 174 0.27 -4.55 -12.50
CA GLN A 174 1.40 -5.44 -12.78
C GLN A 174 1.78 -6.26 -11.55
N TYR A 175 1.68 -5.68 -10.36
CA TYR A 175 2.09 -6.32 -9.13
C TYR A 175 0.96 -6.31 -8.11
N ILE A 176 0.72 -7.46 -7.48
CA ILE A 176 -0.23 -7.54 -6.38
C ILE A 176 0.35 -8.26 -5.18
N ALA A 177 0.17 -7.67 -4.00
CA ALA A 177 0.51 -8.29 -2.73
C ALA A 177 -0.76 -8.58 -1.91
N LEU A 178 -0.97 -9.85 -1.54
CA LEU A 178 -2.18 -10.31 -0.85
C LEU A 178 -1.81 -11.05 0.46
N SER A 179 -2.39 -10.66 1.60
CA SER A 179 -2.15 -11.34 2.88
C SER A 179 -2.80 -12.70 3.05
N HIS A 180 -3.83 -13.00 2.26
CA HIS A 180 -4.64 -14.18 2.41
C HIS A 180 -4.58 -15.04 1.14
N GLU A 181 -4.25 -16.32 1.33
CA GLU A 181 -4.39 -17.37 0.33
C GLU A 181 -5.87 -17.77 0.22
N GLU A 182 -6.76 -16.82 -0.07
CA GLU A 182 -8.13 -17.17 -0.41
C GLU A 182 -8.16 -17.67 -1.86
N PRO A 183 -8.49 -18.95 -2.09
CA PRO A 183 -8.50 -19.51 -3.44
C PRO A 183 -9.41 -18.74 -4.40
N GLU A 184 -10.47 -18.12 -3.88
CA GLU A 184 -11.40 -17.27 -4.61
C GLU A 184 -10.68 -16.07 -5.24
N LEU A 185 -9.69 -15.49 -4.55
CA LEU A 185 -8.92 -14.37 -5.09
C LEU A 185 -8.05 -14.78 -6.28
N PHE A 186 -7.72 -16.06 -6.44
CA PHE A 186 -6.94 -16.49 -7.60
C PHE A 186 -7.76 -16.51 -8.88
N SER A 187 -9.08 -16.63 -8.78
CA SER A 187 -9.97 -16.60 -9.96
C SER A 187 -9.88 -15.26 -10.71
N ILE A 188 -9.62 -14.17 -9.99
CA ILE A 188 -9.55 -12.82 -10.56
C ILE A 188 -8.26 -12.57 -11.35
N PHE A 189 -7.23 -13.42 -11.22
CA PHE A 189 -5.99 -13.24 -11.98
C PHE A 189 -6.23 -13.29 -13.48
N SER A 190 -7.27 -14.03 -13.90
CA SER A 190 -7.76 -14.05 -15.28
C SER A 190 -8.33 -12.71 -15.77
N MET A 191 -8.73 -11.83 -14.84
CA MET A 191 -9.28 -10.50 -15.12
C MET A 191 -8.21 -9.40 -15.15
N LEU A 192 -6.96 -9.72 -14.76
CA LEU A 192 -5.85 -8.77 -14.66
C LEU A 192 -4.88 -8.96 -15.83
N PRO A 193 -5.11 -8.31 -16.99
CA PRO A 193 -4.40 -8.61 -18.23
C PRO A 193 -2.90 -8.29 -18.16
N CYS A 194 -2.50 -7.35 -17.30
CA CYS A 194 -1.12 -6.90 -17.17
C CYS A 194 -0.38 -7.51 -15.97
N LEU A 195 -0.97 -8.48 -15.28
CA LEU A 195 -0.40 -9.02 -14.03
C LEU A 195 0.91 -9.76 -14.29
N VAL A 196 2.02 -9.22 -13.79
CA VAL A 196 3.38 -9.77 -13.92
C VAL A 196 3.79 -10.57 -12.69
N GLY A 197 3.48 -10.07 -11.49
CA GLY A 197 3.97 -10.64 -10.23
C GLY A 197 2.90 -10.69 -9.16
N VAL A 198 2.82 -11.83 -8.48
CA VAL A 198 2.01 -12.01 -7.27
C VAL A 198 2.93 -12.18 -6.07
N ILE A 199 2.61 -11.48 -5.00
CA ILE A 199 3.38 -11.42 -3.77
C ILE A 199 2.49 -11.88 -2.62
N LEU A 200 2.94 -12.88 -1.88
CA LEU A 200 2.21 -13.47 -0.77
C LEU A 200 3.08 -13.33 0.49
N PRO A 201 3.01 -12.17 1.18
CA PRO A 201 3.77 -11.96 2.39
C PRO A 201 3.21 -12.80 3.53
N PHE A 202 4.07 -13.12 4.48
CA PHE A 202 3.73 -13.99 5.58
C PHE A 202 2.88 -13.24 6.59
N HIS A 203 1.69 -13.74 6.86
CA HIS A 203 0.84 -13.18 7.88
C HIS A 203 0.96 -13.96 9.19
N SER A 204 1.70 -13.41 10.16
CA SER A 204 2.03 -14.08 11.44
C SER A 204 0.83 -14.46 12.32
N ALA A 205 -0.34 -13.86 12.07
CA ALA A 205 -1.54 -14.09 12.88
C ALA A 205 -2.21 -15.46 12.63
N GLN A 206 -1.97 -16.09 11.47
CA GLN A 206 -2.56 -17.39 11.17
C GLN A 206 -1.57 -18.50 11.53
N LYS A 207 -1.78 -19.12 12.70
CA LYS A 207 -1.02 -20.29 13.19
C LYS A 207 -1.22 -21.57 12.36
N ARG A 208 -2.06 -21.54 11.32
CA ARG A 208 -2.34 -22.70 10.48
C ARG A 208 -1.48 -22.59 9.23
N ASP A 209 -0.76 -23.67 8.94
CA ASP A 209 -0.02 -23.89 7.71
C ASP A 209 -0.84 -23.39 6.50
N THR A 210 -0.43 -22.27 5.90
CA THR A 210 -0.98 -21.72 4.66
C THR A 210 -0.53 -22.64 3.52
N GLY A 211 -1.29 -23.72 3.35
CA GLY A 211 -0.89 -24.91 2.61
C GLY A 211 -1.16 -24.85 1.11
N TYR A 212 -1.82 -23.81 0.59
CA TYR A 212 -2.40 -23.85 -0.76
C TYR A 212 -1.38 -23.68 -1.89
N LEU A 213 -0.17 -23.19 -1.59
CA LEU A 213 0.89 -22.97 -2.61
C LEU A 213 2.19 -23.68 -2.27
N ARG A 214 2.08 -24.82 -1.57
CA ARG A 214 3.25 -25.65 -1.26
C ARG A 214 3.64 -26.55 -2.41
N THR A 215 2.69 -26.90 -3.28
CA THR A 215 2.95 -27.83 -4.37
C THR A 215 3.17 -27.10 -5.69
N PRO A 216 4.05 -27.64 -6.56
CA PRO A 216 4.15 -27.18 -7.94
C PRO A 216 2.80 -27.24 -8.67
N SER A 217 1.99 -28.26 -8.41
CA SER A 217 0.69 -28.43 -9.08
C SER A 217 -0.27 -27.27 -8.81
N GLU A 218 -0.39 -26.82 -7.56
CA GLU A 218 -1.24 -25.68 -7.18
C GLU A 218 -0.72 -24.37 -7.75
N THR A 219 0.58 -24.12 -7.61
CA THR A 219 1.25 -22.94 -8.17
C THR A 219 1.09 -22.89 -9.69
N GLY A 220 1.16 -24.05 -10.36
CA GLY A 220 0.95 -24.19 -11.80
C GLY A 220 -0.45 -23.81 -12.24
N LYS A 221 -1.47 -24.03 -11.41
CA LYS A 221 -2.84 -23.56 -11.71
C LYS A 221 -2.89 -22.03 -11.76
N LEU A 222 -2.18 -21.34 -10.87
CA LEU A 222 -2.12 -19.87 -10.86
C LEU A 222 -1.48 -19.30 -12.13
N PHE A 223 -0.36 -19.86 -12.57
CA PHE A 223 0.28 -19.47 -13.82
C PHE A 223 -0.59 -19.72 -15.07
N ARG A 224 -1.55 -20.65 -14.99
CA ARG A 224 -2.53 -20.85 -16.08
C ARG A 224 -3.65 -19.83 -16.07
N CYS A 225 -3.97 -19.24 -14.92
CA CYS A 225 -5.02 -18.22 -14.80
C CYS A 225 -4.61 -16.89 -15.42
N SER A 226 -3.32 -16.55 -15.49
CA SER A 226 -2.84 -15.31 -16.11
C SER A 226 -1.73 -15.59 -17.12
N ALA A 227 -1.94 -15.16 -18.36
CA ALA A 227 -0.96 -15.33 -19.43
C ALA A 227 0.28 -14.45 -19.26
N THR A 228 0.20 -13.37 -18.49
CA THR A 228 1.28 -12.40 -18.26
C THR A 228 2.05 -12.65 -16.97
N LEU A 229 1.54 -13.52 -16.08
CA LEU A 229 2.17 -13.83 -14.80
C LEU A 229 3.51 -14.51 -15.01
N GLN A 230 4.57 -13.91 -14.45
CA GLN A 230 5.95 -14.37 -14.58
C GLN A 230 6.46 -14.99 -13.29
N PHE A 231 6.08 -14.45 -12.13
CA PHE A 231 6.53 -14.96 -10.84
C PHE A 231 5.47 -14.89 -9.75
N ILE A 232 5.64 -15.76 -8.76
CA ILE A 232 4.92 -15.75 -7.49
C ILE A 232 5.97 -15.78 -6.38
N ASP A 233 6.05 -14.68 -5.63
CA ASP A 233 6.91 -14.56 -4.46
C ASP A 233 6.12 -14.92 -3.21
N ILE A 234 6.60 -15.91 -2.45
CA ILE A 234 5.97 -16.37 -1.22
C ILE A 234 6.93 -16.15 -0.07
N GLN A 235 6.45 -15.47 0.96
CA GLN A 235 7.20 -15.33 2.20
C GLN A 235 6.81 -16.45 3.17
N CYS A 236 7.79 -17.25 3.57
CA CYS A 236 7.58 -18.42 4.40
C CYS A 236 8.43 -18.34 5.68
N ARG A 237 7.91 -18.91 6.78
CA ARG A 237 8.70 -19.16 7.99
C ARG A 237 9.20 -20.59 7.97
N ARG A 238 10.52 -20.79 7.94
CA ARG A 238 11.12 -22.13 8.12
C ARG A 238 11.36 -22.41 9.60
N ALA A 239 11.24 -23.68 9.99
CA ALA A 239 11.39 -24.11 11.38
C ALA A 239 12.73 -23.62 11.94
N GLY A 240 12.69 -22.84 13.02
CA GLY A 240 13.90 -22.49 13.77
C GLY A 240 14.79 -21.39 13.18
N ILE A 241 14.22 -20.28 12.69
CA ILE A 241 14.83 -18.93 12.60
C ILE A 241 15.00 -18.43 11.15
N LYS A 242 14.43 -17.23 10.90
CA LYS A 242 14.45 -16.41 9.68
C LYS A 242 13.30 -16.64 8.69
N MET A 243 12.72 -15.52 8.28
CA MET A 243 11.81 -15.42 7.15
C MET A 243 12.60 -15.67 5.87
N VAL A 244 12.10 -16.56 5.03
CA VAL A 244 12.66 -16.82 3.70
C VAL A 244 11.66 -16.42 2.64
N ASN A 245 12.17 -15.93 1.52
CA ASN A 245 11.37 -15.59 0.35
C ASN A 245 11.64 -16.67 -0.70
N GLU A 246 10.58 -17.33 -1.15
CA GLU A 246 10.60 -18.34 -2.20
C GLU A 246 9.97 -17.74 -3.45
N ARG A 247 10.72 -17.73 -4.56
CA ARG A 247 10.21 -17.30 -5.85
C ARG A 247 9.88 -18.52 -6.69
N TRP A 248 8.67 -18.57 -7.19
CA TRP A 248 8.24 -19.53 -8.18
C TRP A 248 8.15 -18.84 -9.52
N THR A 249 8.69 -19.44 -10.58
CA THR A 249 8.63 -18.93 -11.95
C THR A 249 8.08 -19.99 -12.88
N ALA A 250 7.26 -19.55 -13.84
CA ALA A 250 6.88 -20.41 -14.95
C ALA A 250 8.06 -20.50 -15.92
N SER A 251 8.57 -21.71 -16.17
CA SER A 251 9.52 -21.88 -17.27
C SER A 251 8.81 -21.67 -18.61
N PHE A 252 9.57 -21.29 -19.64
CA PHE A 252 9.04 -20.97 -20.96
C PHE A 252 8.27 -22.12 -21.63
N ASP A 253 8.44 -23.37 -21.18
CA ASP A 253 7.64 -24.49 -21.66
C ASP A 253 6.36 -24.69 -20.83
N ARG A 254 5.37 -23.83 -21.09
CA ARG A 254 4.04 -23.91 -20.46
C ARG A 254 3.30 -25.21 -20.76
N ARG A 255 3.72 -25.99 -21.76
CA ARG A 255 3.11 -27.27 -22.13
C ARG A 255 3.57 -28.40 -21.23
N GLU A 256 4.80 -28.35 -20.75
CA GLU A 256 5.36 -29.36 -19.83
C GLU A 256 5.15 -29.02 -18.35
N GLY A 257 4.69 -27.80 -18.04
CA GLY A 257 4.34 -27.42 -16.67
C GLY A 257 5.55 -27.39 -15.73
N CYS A 258 6.75 -27.19 -16.27
CA CYS A 258 7.96 -27.09 -15.46
C CYS A 258 7.95 -25.75 -14.70
N ILE A 259 7.86 -25.83 -13.37
CA ILE A 259 7.88 -24.68 -12.46
C ILE A 259 9.18 -24.73 -11.70
N GLN A 260 9.93 -23.63 -11.76
CA GLN A 260 11.19 -23.49 -11.04
C GLN A 260 10.93 -22.78 -9.71
N LYS A 261 11.67 -23.21 -8.69
CA LYS A 261 11.60 -22.66 -7.34
C LYS A 261 12.99 -22.22 -6.92
N GLU A 262 13.12 -20.95 -6.55
CA GLU A 262 14.39 -20.36 -6.14
C GLU A 262 14.24 -19.65 -4.78
N LEU A 263 15.31 -19.63 -4.00
CA LEU A 263 15.39 -18.81 -2.79
C LEU A 263 15.95 -17.45 -3.18
N ILE A 264 15.22 -16.39 -2.84
CA ILE A 264 15.63 -15.02 -3.13
C ILE A 264 16.01 -14.29 -1.84
N SER A 265 17.07 -13.48 -1.91
CA SER A 265 17.58 -12.71 -0.77
C SER A 265 17.01 -11.30 -0.68
N SER A 266 16.39 -10.79 -1.75
CA SER A 266 15.78 -9.45 -1.78
C SER A 266 14.54 -9.37 -0.91
N SER A 267 14.24 -8.17 -0.40
CA SER A 267 12.96 -7.94 0.26
C SER A 267 11.88 -8.00 -0.81
N ILE A 268 10.82 -8.77 -0.56
CA ILE A 268 9.63 -8.83 -1.42
C ILE A 268 9.06 -7.44 -1.71
N GLU A 269 9.23 -6.52 -0.77
CA GLU A 269 8.77 -5.15 -0.92
C GLU A 269 9.50 -4.41 -2.06
N GLU A 270 10.78 -4.69 -2.30
CA GLU A 270 11.56 -4.03 -3.35
C GLU A 270 10.96 -4.24 -4.74
N HIS A 271 10.33 -5.40 -5.00
CA HIS A 271 9.71 -5.68 -6.30
C HIS A 271 8.47 -4.83 -6.59
N MET A 272 7.80 -4.29 -5.58
CA MET A 272 6.62 -3.44 -5.79
C MET A 272 6.98 -1.97 -6.10
N TYR A 273 8.23 -1.57 -5.82
CA TYR A 273 8.68 -0.18 -5.87
C TYR A 273 9.63 0.14 -7.03
N LEU A 274 9.91 -0.84 -7.90
CA LEU A 274 10.73 -0.71 -9.11
C LEU A 274 9.86 -0.41 -10.32
#